data_AF-A0A022PXE5-F1
#
_entry.id   AF-A0A022PXE5-F1
#
_cell.length_a   1.000
_cell.length_b   1.000
_cell.length_c   1.000
_cell.angle_alpha   90.00
_cell.angle_beta   90.00
_cell.angle_gamma   90.00
#
_symmetry.space_group_name_H-M   'P 1'
#
loop_
_entity.id
_entity.type
_entity.pdbx_description
1 polymer ?
#
loop_
_entity_poly.entity_id
_entity_poly.type
_entity_poly.pdbx_seq_one_letter_code
_entity_poly.pdbx_strand_id
1 'polypeptide(L)'
;MSISPKFTKIHHRQILHSLGSSSLNQLQRALPEITPRAIRVPSRGSSIRPISSSAVAASNMVKAIRVHELGGPEVLKWEDVEIGEPKDGEIRVKNKAIGLNFIDVYFRKGVYKASTMPFTPGMEAVGVVTAVGPGLTGRKVGDLVAYAGTPMGAYAEEQILPAEKVIPVPPSIDPVIAASIILKGMTAQFLVRQCFKVEPGHTVLIHAAAGGVGSLLCQWANALGATVIGTVSTNEKAAQAKEDGCHHVILYKEEDFVTRVNEITSGNGVEVVYDSVGKDTFEVMVYTMGFMW
;
A
#
# COMPACT_ATOMS: atom_id res chain seq x y z
N MET A 1 -53.16 -36.08 -5.65
CA MET A 1 -51.88 -36.71 -6.03
C MET A 1 -50.76 -35.77 -5.63
N SER A 2 -49.96 -36.24 -4.68
CA SER A 2 -48.87 -35.53 -4.02
C SER A 2 -47.56 -35.85 -4.74
N ILE A 3 -46.76 -34.82 -5.08
CA ILE A 3 -45.30 -34.96 -5.22
C ILE A 3 -44.66 -33.72 -4.57
N SER A 4 -43.82 -34.01 -3.57
CA SER A 4 -43.06 -33.09 -2.73
C SER A 4 -41.79 -32.60 -3.42
N PRO A 5 -41.29 -31.38 -3.14
CA PRO A 5 -39.89 -31.03 -3.31
C PRO A 5 -39.16 -31.24 -1.98
N LYS A 6 -38.35 -32.30 -1.90
CA LYS A 6 -37.23 -32.39 -0.95
C LYS A 6 -36.01 -31.77 -1.63
N PHE A 7 -35.57 -30.61 -1.16
CA PHE A 7 -34.12 -30.33 -1.11
C PHE A 7 -33.77 -29.62 0.18
N THR A 8 -32.80 -30.24 0.83
CA THR A 8 -32.47 -30.16 2.24
C THR A 8 -31.52 -28.99 2.48
N LYS A 9 -31.74 -28.26 3.57
CA LYS A 9 -30.75 -27.40 4.22
C LYS A 9 -29.44 -28.17 4.44
N ILE A 10 -28.34 -27.73 3.82
CA ILE A 10 -26.99 -28.18 4.18
C ILE A 10 -26.08 -26.96 4.43
N HIS A 11 -25.93 -26.66 5.73
CA HIS A 11 -24.71 -26.29 6.46
C HIS A 11 -23.81 -25.13 5.96
N HIS A 12 -24.19 -23.91 6.33
CA HIS A 12 -23.37 -22.69 6.30
C HIS A 12 -22.29 -22.60 7.41
N ARG A 13 -21.91 -23.72 8.06
CA ARG A 13 -21.04 -23.71 9.26
C ARG A 13 -19.73 -24.48 9.17
N GLN A 14 -19.38 -25.04 8.00
CA GLN A 14 -18.20 -25.92 7.89
C GLN A 14 -16.96 -25.35 7.18
N ILE A 15 -16.97 -24.08 6.74
CA ILE A 15 -15.79 -23.47 6.09
C ILE A 15 -14.98 -22.57 7.04
N LEU A 16 -15.49 -22.26 8.25
CA LEU A 16 -14.81 -21.35 9.19
C LEU A 16 -13.98 -22.03 10.30
N HIS A 17 -13.74 -23.35 10.23
CA HIS A 17 -13.09 -24.08 11.33
C HIS A 17 -11.81 -24.85 11.00
N SER A 18 -11.19 -24.70 9.81
CA SER A 18 -9.98 -25.47 9.45
C SER A 18 -8.68 -24.68 9.25
N LEU A 19 -8.57 -23.43 9.71
CA LEU A 19 -7.29 -22.70 9.73
C LEU A 19 -6.99 -22.17 11.13
N GLY A 20 -6.98 -23.11 12.09
CA GLY A 20 -6.54 -22.88 13.46
C GLY A 20 -5.06 -23.19 13.63
N SER A 21 -4.30 -22.15 13.96
CA SER A 21 -3.22 -22.14 14.98
C SER A 21 -2.06 -23.15 14.94
N SER A 22 -1.87 -23.96 13.90
CA SER A 22 -0.79 -24.98 13.87
C SER A 22 0.49 -24.57 13.11
N SER A 23 0.47 -23.49 12.32
CA SER A 23 1.62 -23.08 11.48
C SER A 23 2.51 -21.99 12.08
N LEU A 24 2.09 -21.32 13.17
CA LEU A 24 2.87 -20.27 13.83
C LEU A 24 3.81 -20.77 14.94
N ASN A 25 3.52 -21.90 15.57
CA ASN A 25 4.35 -22.46 16.64
C ASN A 25 5.49 -23.37 16.16
N GLN A 26 5.52 -23.75 14.88
CA GLN A 26 6.61 -24.56 14.30
C GLN A 26 7.76 -23.73 13.73
N LEU A 27 7.59 -22.41 13.54
CA LEU A 27 8.65 -21.51 13.07
C LEU A 27 9.53 -20.92 14.19
N GLN A 28 9.25 -21.22 15.45
CA GLN A 28 9.96 -20.66 16.61
C GLN A 28 10.96 -21.63 17.28
N ARG A 29 11.23 -22.80 16.69
CA ARG A 29 12.10 -23.85 17.27
C ARG A 29 13.26 -24.31 16.38
N ALA A 30 13.83 -23.43 15.55
CA ALA A 30 15.01 -23.75 14.77
C ALA A 30 16.04 -22.61 14.78
N LEU A 31 16.64 -22.34 15.94
CA LEU A 31 17.90 -21.61 16.07
C LEU A 31 18.72 -22.23 17.20
N PRO A 32 19.98 -22.65 16.97
CA PRO A 32 20.84 -23.17 18.02
C PRO A 32 21.36 -22.04 18.94
N GLU A 33 21.36 -22.31 20.24
CA GLU A 33 21.97 -21.45 21.26
C GLU A 33 23.48 -21.31 21.02
N ILE A 34 23.95 -20.08 20.81
CA ILE A 34 25.38 -19.75 20.80
C ILE A 34 25.71 -19.13 22.16
N THR A 35 26.44 -19.86 22.98
CA THR A 35 27.03 -19.36 24.23
C THR A 35 28.39 -18.71 23.94
N PRO A 36 28.64 -17.45 24.35
CA PRO A 36 29.97 -16.88 24.25
C PRO A 36 30.86 -17.38 25.41
N ARG A 37 31.93 -18.08 25.05
CA ARG A 37 33.03 -18.46 25.93
C ARG A 37 33.81 -17.20 26.34
N ALA A 38 34.04 -17.01 27.63
CA ALA A 38 34.80 -15.88 28.16
C ALA A 38 36.26 -15.90 27.66
N ILE A 39 36.67 -14.83 26.98
CA ILE A 39 38.08 -14.57 26.63
C ILE A 39 38.64 -13.56 27.65
N ARG A 40 39.69 -13.97 28.36
CA ARG A 40 40.41 -13.14 29.35
C ARG A 40 41.45 -12.29 28.61
N VAL A 41 41.34 -10.97 28.69
CA VAL A 41 42.35 -10.03 28.15
C VAL A 41 43.18 -9.48 29.32
N PRO A 42 44.52 -9.42 29.25
CA PRO A 42 45.33 -8.82 30.30
C PRO A 42 45.31 -7.30 30.23
N SER A 43 45.21 -6.66 31.40
CA SER A 43 45.28 -5.22 31.61
C SER A 43 46.70 -4.69 31.48
N ARG A 44 46.90 -3.68 30.63
CA ARG A 44 47.99 -2.71 30.77
C ARG A 44 47.47 -1.31 30.49
N GLY A 45 47.65 -0.44 31.49
CA GLY A 45 47.18 0.92 31.48
C GLY A 45 47.97 1.82 30.52
N SER A 46 47.26 2.76 29.93
CA SER A 46 47.81 4.07 29.57
C SER A 46 46.71 5.11 29.80
N SER A 47 47.13 6.20 30.45
CA SER A 47 46.29 7.32 30.87
C SER A 47 45.69 8.05 29.67
N ILE A 48 44.36 8.06 29.57
CA ILE A 48 43.61 8.89 28.63
C ILE A 48 42.87 9.93 29.47
N ARG A 49 43.23 11.21 29.28
CA ARG A 49 42.51 12.36 29.87
C ARG A 49 41.09 12.41 29.28
N PRO A 50 40.03 12.70 30.06
CA PRO A 50 38.71 12.83 29.49
C PRO A 50 38.63 14.16 28.73
N ILE A 51 38.42 14.09 27.42
CA ILE A 51 37.89 15.22 26.66
C ILE A 51 36.40 15.25 26.98
N SER A 52 35.96 16.20 27.79
CA SER A 52 34.55 16.51 27.96
C SER A 52 34.03 17.16 26.68
N SER A 53 33.50 16.37 25.76
CA SER A 53 32.70 16.87 24.65
C SER A 53 31.27 16.39 24.84
N SER A 54 30.52 17.05 25.73
CA SER A 54 29.07 17.08 25.60
C SER A 54 28.72 18.00 24.43
N ALA A 55 29.01 17.55 23.21
CA ALA A 55 28.29 18.04 22.05
C ALA A 55 26.88 17.48 22.22
N VAL A 56 25.97 18.31 22.73
CA VAL A 56 24.54 18.06 22.58
C VAL A 56 24.34 17.92 21.08
N ALA A 57 24.09 16.70 20.60
CA ALA A 57 23.71 16.49 19.20
C ALA A 57 22.57 17.47 18.92
N ALA A 58 22.73 18.33 17.91
CA ALA A 58 21.69 19.28 17.56
C ALA A 58 20.42 18.47 17.30
N SER A 59 19.37 18.70 18.11
CA SER A 59 18.08 18.07 17.88
C SER A 59 17.57 18.56 16.52
N ASN A 60 17.53 17.66 15.54
CA ASN A 60 16.98 17.99 14.24
C ASN A 60 15.46 17.99 14.39
N MET A 61 14.90 19.16 14.66
CA MET A 61 13.45 19.37 14.70
C MET A 61 12.95 19.50 13.27
N VAL A 62 11.95 18.69 12.91
CA VAL A 62 11.23 18.77 11.63
C VAL A 62 9.75 18.82 11.89
N LYS A 63 8.96 19.32 10.95
CA LYS A 63 7.51 19.23 11.09
C LYS A 63 6.97 17.88 10.61
N ALA A 64 6.00 17.36 11.35
CA ALA A 64 5.25 16.16 10.98
C ALA A 64 3.79 16.24 11.41
N ILE A 65 2.94 15.50 10.71
CA ILE A 65 1.56 15.25 11.15
C ILE A 65 1.60 14.17 12.23
N ARG A 66 0.94 14.42 13.35
CA ARG A 66 0.87 13.52 14.50
C ARG A 66 -0.57 13.19 14.82
N VAL A 67 -0.81 11.91 15.13
CA VAL A 67 -2.09 11.37 15.56
C VAL A 67 -1.90 10.82 16.97
N HIS A 68 -2.45 11.52 17.96
CA HIS A 68 -2.39 11.16 19.38
C HIS A 68 -3.59 10.31 19.83
N GLU A 69 -4.71 10.44 19.11
CA GLU A 69 -5.94 9.69 19.33
C GLU A 69 -6.60 9.37 17.99
N LEU A 70 -7.45 8.34 17.96
CA LEU A 70 -8.14 7.89 16.75
C LEU A 70 -9.35 8.77 16.46
N GLY A 71 -9.62 9.07 15.19
CA GLY A 71 -10.77 9.92 14.84
C GLY A 71 -10.89 10.33 13.36
N GLY A 72 -11.66 11.39 13.15
CA GLY A 72 -11.80 12.07 11.86
C GLY A 72 -10.56 12.90 11.52
N PRO A 73 -10.58 13.70 10.44
CA PRO A 73 -9.44 14.52 10.05
C PRO A 73 -8.92 15.49 11.13
N GLU A 74 -9.77 15.90 12.07
CA GLU A 74 -9.48 16.84 13.16
C GLU A 74 -8.40 16.37 14.15
N VAL A 75 -8.11 15.06 14.20
CA VAL A 75 -7.05 14.51 15.06
C VAL A 75 -5.64 14.68 14.46
N LEU A 76 -5.53 15.09 13.19
CA LEU A 76 -4.24 15.34 12.55
C LEU A 76 -3.65 16.67 13.05
N LYS A 77 -2.55 16.60 13.81
CA LYS A 77 -1.87 17.77 14.36
C LYS A 77 -0.53 18.02 13.66
N TRP A 78 -0.26 19.25 13.26
CA TRP A 78 1.02 19.64 12.66
C TRP A 78 1.99 20.12 13.74
N GLU A 79 2.99 19.30 14.04
CA GLU A 79 3.84 19.45 15.24
C GLU A 79 5.32 19.40 14.85
N ASP A 80 6.17 20.02 15.68
CA ASP A 80 7.62 19.80 15.61
C ASP A 80 7.94 18.45 16.26
N VAL A 81 8.69 17.62 15.56
CA VAL A 81 9.19 16.34 16.03
C VAL A 81 10.70 16.29 15.93
N GLU A 82 11.34 15.74 16.95
CA GLU A 82 12.76 15.48 16.93
C GLU A 82 13.03 14.21 16.10
N ILE A 83 13.96 14.31 15.15
CA ILE A 83 14.49 13.16 14.43
C ILE A 83 15.98 12.99 14.77
N GLY A 84 16.37 11.75 15.08
CA GLY A 84 17.78 11.39 15.32
C GLY A 84 18.57 11.26 14.02
N GLU A 85 19.81 10.79 14.10
CA GLU A 85 20.65 10.45 12.92
C GLU A 85 20.33 9.06 12.38
N PRO A 86 20.44 8.82 11.04
CA PRO A 86 20.25 7.49 10.47
C PRO A 86 21.30 6.51 11.02
N LYS A 87 20.85 5.33 11.45
CA LYS A 87 21.72 4.23 11.91
C LYS A 87 22.26 3.44 10.72
N ASP A 88 23.09 2.44 10.99
CA ASP A 88 23.55 1.48 9.98
C ASP A 88 22.35 0.90 9.20
N GLY A 89 22.47 0.85 7.88
CA GLY A 89 21.40 0.43 6.96
C GLY A 89 20.29 1.48 6.69
N GLU A 90 20.30 2.63 7.38
CA GLU A 90 19.25 3.66 7.24
C GLU A 90 19.73 4.87 6.43
N ILE A 91 18.75 5.61 5.90
CA ILE A 91 18.95 6.93 5.28
C ILE A 91 17.92 7.90 5.84
N ARG A 92 18.26 9.20 5.83
CA ARG A 92 17.30 10.28 6.04
C ARG A 92 16.89 10.85 4.69
N VAL A 93 15.58 10.96 4.47
CA VAL A 93 15.00 11.51 3.25
C VAL A 93 14.20 12.75 3.60
N LYS A 94 14.48 13.85 2.91
CA LYS A 94 13.66 15.06 2.91
C LYS A 94 12.61 14.99 1.82
N ASN A 95 11.35 14.91 2.23
CA ASN A 95 10.22 14.71 1.34
C ASN A 95 9.96 15.95 0.50
N LYS A 96 9.83 15.75 -0.82
CA LYS A 96 9.39 16.75 -1.78
C LYS A 96 7.90 16.66 -2.05
N ALA A 97 7.38 15.44 -2.10
CA ALA A 97 5.96 15.15 -2.33
C ALA A 97 5.57 13.89 -1.57
N ILE A 98 4.36 13.88 -1.03
CA ILE A 98 3.83 12.80 -0.20
C ILE A 98 2.56 12.29 -0.86
N GLY A 99 2.50 10.98 -1.10
CA GLY A 99 1.34 10.32 -1.65
C GLY A 99 0.31 10.05 -0.56
N LEU A 100 -0.95 10.45 -0.82
CA LEU A 100 -2.07 10.19 0.08
C LEU A 100 -2.78 8.91 -0.36
N ASN A 101 -3.07 8.03 0.59
CA ASN A 101 -3.73 6.75 0.32
C ASN A 101 -4.88 6.50 1.29
N PHE A 102 -5.89 5.75 0.84
CA PHE A 102 -7.07 5.48 1.67
C PHE A 102 -6.73 4.65 2.93
N ILE A 103 -5.64 3.86 2.87
CA ILE A 103 -5.12 3.12 4.01
C ILE A 103 -4.71 4.04 5.18
N ASP A 104 -4.29 5.27 4.91
CA ASP A 104 -3.93 6.26 5.95
C ASP A 104 -5.16 6.62 6.79
N VAL A 105 -6.34 6.66 6.18
CA VAL A 105 -7.62 6.86 6.86
C VAL A 105 -7.98 5.66 7.73
N TYR A 106 -7.70 4.43 7.29
CA TYR A 106 -7.95 3.22 8.09
C TYR A 106 -7.10 3.17 9.35
N PHE A 107 -5.83 3.58 9.28
CA PHE A 107 -4.99 3.72 10.48
C PHE A 107 -5.50 4.83 11.39
N ARG A 108 -5.80 6.02 10.85
CA ARG A 108 -6.30 7.15 11.66
C ARG A 108 -7.63 6.84 12.36
N LYS A 109 -8.52 6.10 11.72
CA LYS A 109 -9.81 5.67 12.29
C LYS A 109 -9.71 4.42 13.19
N GLY A 110 -8.56 3.76 13.23
CA GLY A 110 -8.36 2.54 14.02
C GLY A 110 -8.95 1.27 13.42
N VAL A 111 -9.35 1.28 12.14
CA VAL A 111 -9.72 0.06 11.40
C VAL A 111 -8.48 -0.84 11.28
N TYR A 112 -7.33 -0.22 11.00
CA TYR A 112 -6.02 -0.86 11.12
C TYR A 112 -5.27 -0.32 12.33
N LYS A 113 -4.59 -1.21 13.04
CA LYS A 113 -3.89 -0.88 14.28
C LYS A 113 -2.50 -0.32 13.97
N ALA A 114 -2.24 0.93 14.35
CA ALA A 114 -0.89 1.49 14.37
C ALA A 114 -0.02 0.71 15.38
N SER A 115 1.26 0.54 15.08
CA SER A 115 2.19 -0.17 15.97
C SER A 115 2.43 0.56 17.29
N THR A 116 2.35 1.89 17.28
CA THR A 116 2.61 2.77 18.42
C THR A 116 1.70 4.00 18.37
N MET A 117 1.46 4.63 19.51
CA MET A 117 0.81 5.94 19.63
C MET A 117 1.74 6.89 20.41
N PRO A 118 1.80 8.19 20.07
CA PRO A 118 1.32 8.78 18.83
C PRO A 118 2.06 8.24 17.60
N PHE A 119 1.42 8.30 16.43
CA PHE A 119 2.07 7.94 15.16
C PHE A 119 2.00 9.07 14.13
N THR A 120 2.88 8.99 13.13
CA THR A 120 2.88 9.83 11.93
C THR A 120 2.29 9.01 10.78
N PRO A 121 1.18 9.45 10.13
CA PRO A 121 0.59 8.74 9.00
C PRO A 121 1.46 8.73 7.73
N GLY A 122 1.01 7.97 6.73
CA GLY A 122 1.58 7.99 5.38
C GLY A 122 2.64 6.93 5.16
N MET A 123 2.55 6.30 3.99
CA MET A 123 3.44 5.22 3.55
C MET A 123 4.09 5.48 2.19
N GLU A 124 3.82 6.63 1.56
CA GLU A 124 4.23 6.92 0.19
C GLU A 124 4.84 8.32 0.10
N ALA A 125 6.09 8.43 -0.38
CA ALA A 125 6.68 9.73 -0.64
C ALA A 125 7.81 9.65 -1.68
N VAL A 126 8.17 10.83 -2.18
CA VAL A 126 9.39 11.07 -2.97
C VAL A 126 10.18 12.18 -2.31
N GLY A 127 11.48 11.99 -2.19
CA GLY A 127 12.34 12.94 -1.51
C GLY A 127 13.81 12.80 -1.90
N VAL A 128 14.62 13.67 -1.30
CA VAL A 128 16.07 13.69 -1.51
C VAL A 128 16.75 13.16 -0.26
N VAL A 129 17.73 12.27 -0.44
CA VAL A 129 18.55 11.78 0.66
C VAL A 129 19.38 12.93 1.25
N THR A 130 19.20 13.21 2.54
CA THR A 130 19.92 14.28 3.27
C THR A 130 21.02 13.75 4.18
N ALA A 131 20.91 12.51 4.64
CA ALA A 131 21.95 11.83 5.41
C ALA A 131 21.93 10.31 5.15
N VAL A 132 23.07 9.67 5.37
CA VAL A 132 23.27 8.23 5.16
C VAL A 132 23.90 7.64 6.40
N GLY A 133 23.39 6.50 6.85
CA GLY A 133 23.92 5.77 7.99
C GLY A 133 25.36 5.28 7.79
N PRO A 134 26.12 5.04 8.87
CA PRO A 134 27.48 4.54 8.79
C PRO A 134 27.57 3.23 7.99
N GLY A 135 28.58 3.10 7.12
CA GLY A 135 28.86 1.84 6.41
C GLY A 135 27.95 1.52 5.21
N LEU A 136 26.88 2.30 4.99
CA LEU A 136 25.99 2.06 3.85
C LEU A 136 26.70 2.34 2.52
N THR A 137 26.68 1.35 1.63
CA THR A 137 27.14 1.48 0.25
C THR A 137 25.93 1.29 -0.68
N GLY A 138 25.76 2.15 -1.69
CA GLY A 138 24.65 2.08 -2.66
C GLY A 138 23.61 3.22 -2.59
N ARG A 139 23.73 4.13 -1.61
CA ARG A 139 22.99 5.40 -1.56
C ARG A 139 23.93 6.53 -1.16
N LYS A 140 23.64 7.75 -1.61
CA LYS A 140 24.39 8.95 -1.24
C LYS A 140 23.46 10.15 -1.02
N VAL A 141 23.95 11.11 -0.26
CA VAL A 141 23.29 12.42 -0.12
C VAL A 141 23.08 13.03 -1.51
N GLY A 142 21.89 13.58 -1.75
CA GLY A 142 21.47 14.13 -3.03
C GLY A 142 20.73 13.16 -3.95
N ASP A 143 20.69 11.86 -3.65
CA ASP A 143 19.88 10.91 -4.42
C ASP A 143 18.39 11.26 -4.33
N LEU A 144 17.71 11.30 -5.47
CA LEU A 144 16.25 11.41 -5.54
C LEU A 144 15.64 10.00 -5.47
N VAL A 145 14.86 9.76 -4.42
CA VAL A 145 14.32 8.43 -4.11
C VAL A 145 12.83 8.48 -3.86
N ALA A 146 12.15 7.39 -4.21
CA ALA A 146 10.76 7.13 -3.89
C ALA A 146 10.66 5.96 -2.93
N TYR A 147 9.65 5.96 -2.08
CA TYR A 147 9.35 4.85 -1.18
C TYR A 147 7.85 4.66 -1.02
N ALA A 148 7.47 3.40 -0.82
CA ALA A 148 6.10 2.95 -0.62
C ALA A 148 6.05 1.81 0.41
N GLY A 149 5.08 1.83 1.31
CA GLY A 149 4.86 0.78 2.30
C GLY A 149 5.48 1.08 3.67
N THR A 150 5.98 0.06 4.36
CA THR A 150 6.54 0.19 5.71
C THR A 150 8.02 0.60 5.69
N PRO A 151 8.48 1.43 6.64
CA PRO A 151 7.75 1.98 7.79
C PRO A 151 6.84 3.17 7.44
N MET A 152 5.77 3.34 8.23
CA MET A 152 4.89 4.51 8.17
C MET A 152 5.59 5.75 8.74
N GLY A 153 5.28 6.93 8.22
CA GLY A 153 5.84 8.19 8.68
C GLY A 153 5.92 9.28 7.60
N ALA A 154 5.40 9.03 6.40
CA ALA A 154 5.65 9.88 5.25
C ALA A 154 5.05 11.29 5.38
N TYR A 155 4.05 11.50 6.27
CA TYR A 155 3.46 12.81 6.53
C TYR A 155 4.38 13.65 7.43
N ALA A 156 5.63 13.83 6.98
CA ALA A 156 6.69 14.57 7.64
C ALA A 156 7.57 15.25 6.60
N GLU A 157 8.21 16.36 6.98
CA GLU A 157 9.21 17.02 6.15
C GLU A 157 10.41 16.11 5.88
N GLU A 158 10.85 15.35 6.89
CA GLU A 158 11.91 14.35 6.76
C GLU A 158 11.55 13.05 7.49
N GLN A 159 12.04 11.93 6.97
CA GLN A 159 11.87 10.61 7.57
C GLN A 159 13.18 9.82 7.51
N ILE A 160 13.46 9.03 8.55
CA ILE A 160 14.49 7.99 8.53
C ILE A 160 13.85 6.64 8.24
N LEU A 161 14.42 5.91 7.29
CA LEU A 161 13.95 4.59 6.88
C LEU A 161 15.09 3.71 6.35
N PRO A 162 14.91 2.37 6.32
CA PRO A 162 15.91 1.48 5.76
C PRO A 162 16.17 1.77 4.28
N ALA A 163 17.43 1.81 3.87
CA ALA A 163 17.84 2.15 2.51
C ALA A 163 17.30 1.18 1.44
N GLU A 164 17.03 -0.08 1.81
CA GLU A 164 16.45 -1.10 0.94
C GLU A 164 14.97 -0.85 0.60
N LYS A 165 14.29 0.03 1.35
CA LYS A 165 12.88 0.38 1.13
C LYS A 165 12.67 1.49 0.12
N VAL A 166 13.75 2.05 -0.43
CA VAL A 166 13.68 3.13 -1.39
C VAL A 166 14.20 2.70 -2.76
N ILE A 167 13.57 3.24 -3.81
CA ILE A 167 14.00 3.07 -5.20
C ILE A 167 14.42 4.41 -5.79
N PRO A 168 15.36 4.43 -6.77
CA PRO A 168 15.70 5.66 -7.45
C PRO A 168 14.52 6.16 -8.30
N VAL A 169 14.32 7.48 -8.34
CA VAL A 169 13.38 8.10 -9.29
C VAL A 169 14.14 8.48 -10.56
N PRO A 170 13.73 8.01 -11.75
CA PRO A 170 14.33 8.42 -12.99
C PRO A 170 14.27 9.94 -13.16
N PRO A 171 15.34 10.60 -13.66
CA PRO A 171 15.38 12.07 -13.77
C PRO A 171 14.36 12.62 -14.77
N SER A 172 13.80 11.78 -15.63
CA SER A 172 12.74 12.14 -16.58
C SER A 172 11.34 12.20 -15.96
N ILE A 173 11.17 11.78 -14.69
CA ILE A 173 9.88 11.76 -14.01
C ILE A 173 9.85 12.86 -12.96
N ASP A 174 8.84 13.72 -13.05
CA ASP A 174 8.61 14.76 -12.05
C ASP A 174 8.36 14.12 -10.65
N PRO A 175 8.96 14.64 -9.57
CA PRO A 175 8.81 14.07 -8.23
C PRO A 175 7.36 13.98 -7.73
N VAL A 176 6.49 14.94 -8.09
CA VAL A 176 5.08 14.92 -7.72
C VAL A 176 4.36 13.81 -8.45
N ILE A 177 4.66 13.62 -9.75
CA ILE A 177 4.13 12.49 -10.52
C ILE A 177 4.59 11.18 -9.89
N ALA A 178 5.88 11.03 -9.59
CA ALA A 178 6.40 9.82 -8.95
C ALA A 178 5.72 9.51 -7.59
N ALA A 179 5.49 10.53 -6.75
CA ALA A 179 4.81 10.38 -5.47
C ALA A 179 3.31 10.07 -5.62
N SER A 180 2.70 10.43 -6.75
CA SER A 180 1.30 10.12 -7.02
C SER A 180 1.08 8.65 -7.43
N ILE A 181 2.10 8.00 -8.01
CA ILE A 181 1.94 6.69 -8.67
C ILE A 181 2.61 5.52 -7.97
N ILE A 182 3.61 5.67 -7.10
CA ILE A 182 4.46 4.51 -6.74
C ILE A 182 3.71 3.40 -6.03
N LEU A 183 2.96 3.69 -4.97
CA LEU A 183 2.18 2.69 -4.23
C LEU A 183 1.02 2.17 -5.08
N LYS A 184 0.34 3.07 -5.79
CA LYS A 184 -0.84 2.77 -6.61
C LYS A 184 -0.47 1.95 -7.85
N GLY A 185 0.66 2.27 -8.46
CA GLY A 185 1.24 1.59 -9.61
C GLY A 185 1.79 0.21 -9.23
N MET A 186 2.47 0.08 -8.08
CA MET A 186 2.83 -1.24 -7.55
C MET A 186 1.59 -2.11 -7.31
N THR A 187 0.52 -1.51 -6.79
CA THR A 187 -0.76 -2.21 -6.56
C THR A 187 -1.38 -2.65 -7.89
N ALA A 188 -1.49 -1.73 -8.86
CA ALA A 188 -2.01 -2.04 -10.18
C ALA A 188 -1.19 -3.15 -10.88
N GLN A 189 0.15 -3.06 -10.82
CA GLN A 189 1.07 -4.07 -11.36
C GLN A 189 0.80 -5.44 -10.75
N PHE A 190 0.74 -5.51 -9.41
CA PHE A 190 0.49 -6.76 -8.70
C PHE A 190 -0.84 -7.37 -9.12
N LEU A 191 -1.90 -6.55 -9.19
CA LEU A 191 -3.25 -6.99 -9.53
C LEU A 191 -3.36 -7.55 -10.95
N VAL A 192 -2.81 -6.88 -11.96
CA VAL A 192 -2.97 -7.26 -13.38
C VAL A 192 -1.90 -8.20 -13.90
N ARG A 193 -0.81 -8.40 -13.15
CA ARG A 193 0.32 -9.25 -13.57
C ARG A 193 0.50 -10.49 -12.70
N GLN A 194 0.06 -10.45 -11.44
CA GLN A 194 0.35 -11.51 -10.46
C GLN A 194 -0.91 -12.12 -9.84
N CYS A 195 -1.92 -11.33 -9.46
CA CYS A 195 -3.18 -11.86 -8.93
C CYS A 195 -4.01 -12.54 -10.02
N PHE A 196 -4.30 -11.80 -11.07
CA PHE A 196 -4.88 -12.31 -12.29
C PHE A 196 -4.06 -11.75 -13.44
N LYS A 197 -3.40 -12.62 -14.20
CA LYS A 197 -2.58 -12.21 -15.33
C LYS A 197 -3.50 -11.80 -16.47
N VAL A 198 -3.70 -10.50 -16.63
CA VAL A 198 -4.50 -9.94 -17.73
C VAL A 198 -3.75 -10.18 -19.05
N GLU A 199 -4.48 -10.70 -20.04
CA GLU A 199 -4.00 -11.02 -21.38
C GLU A 199 -4.92 -10.38 -22.43
N PRO A 200 -4.43 -10.20 -23.68
CA PRO A 200 -5.27 -9.69 -24.76
C PRO A 200 -6.55 -10.50 -24.93
N GLY A 201 -7.68 -9.81 -25.10
CA GLY A 201 -8.99 -10.43 -25.27
C GLY A 201 -9.77 -10.70 -23.98
N HIS A 202 -9.13 -10.60 -22.81
CA HIS A 202 -9.88 -10.60 -21.54
C HIS A 202 -10.76 -9.35 -21.42
N THR A 203 -11.89 -9.49 -20.75
CA THR A 203 -12.74 -8.41 -20.27
C THR A 203 -12.56 -8.24 -18.76
N VAL A 204 -12.33 -7.00 -18.32
CA VAL A 204 -12.09 -6.68 -16.92
C VAL A 204 -13.11 -5.67 -16.42
N LEU A 205 -13.64 -5.88 -15.22
CA LEU A 205 -14.46 -4.90 -14.51
C LEU A 205 -13.62 -4.22 -13.42
N ILE A 206 -13.55 -2.89 -13.46
CA ILE A 206 -12.81 -2.09 -12.48
C ILE A 206 -13.80 -1.18 -11.75
N HIS A 207 -13.96 -1.38 -10.45
CA HIS A 207 -14.73 -0.46 -9.62
C HIS A 207 -13.90 0.77 -9.24
N ALA A 208 -14.59 1.90 -9.06
CA ALA A 208 -13.96 3.20 -8.80
C ALA A 208 -12.88 3.54 -9.85
N ALA A 209 -13.22 3.36 -11.13
CA ALA A 209 -12.29 3.43 -12.26
C ALA A 209 -11.57 4.78 -12.41
N ALA A 210 -12.15 5.88 -11.92
CA ALA A 210 -11.51 7.20 -11.89
C ALA A 210 -10.84 7.53 -10.54
N GLY A 211 -10.58 6.52 -9.70
CA GLY A 211 -9.81 6.64 -8.46
C GLY A 211 -8.33 6.41 -8.68
N GLY A 212 -7.49 6.65 -7.67
CA GLY A 212 -6.03 6.64 -7.86
C GLY A 212 -5.42 5.29 -8.30
N VAL A 213 -5.99 4.16 -7.86
CA VAL A 213 -5.59 2.83 -8.37
C VAL A 213 -6.40 2.47 -9.62
N GLY A 214 -7.70 2.81 -9.63
CA GLY A 214 -8.60 2.53 -10.74
C GLY A 214 -8.09 3.09 -12.07
N SER A 215 -7.61 4.34 -12.08
CA SER A 215 -7.12 4.98 -13.31
C SER A 215 -5.91 4.24 -13.88
N LEU A 216 -4.96 3.86 -13.03
CA LEU A 216 -3.78 3.08 -13.43
C LEU A 216 -4.16 1.67 -13.91
N LEU A 217 -5.14 1.02 -13.27
CA LEU A 217 -5.66 -0.27 -13.72
C LEU A 217 -6.30 -0.16 -15.11
N CYS A 218 -7.10 0.89 -15.36
CA CYS A 218 -7.72 1.10 -16.66
C CYS A 218 -6.66 1.26 -17.76
N GLN A 219 -5.67 2.11 -17.52
CA GLN A 219 -4.60 2.39 -18.48
C GLN A 219 -3.80 1.12 -18.78
N TRP A 220 -3.42 0.38 -17.73
CA TRP A 220 -2.57 -0.79 -17.87
C TRP A 220 -3.31 -1.99 -18.47
N ALA A 221 -4.55 -2.24 -18.06
CA ALA A 221 -5.37 -3.32 -18.63
C ALA A 221 -5.65 -3.07 -20.12
N ASN A 222 -5.99 -1.83 -20.49
CA ASN A 222 -6.14 -1.43 -21.89
C ASN A 222 -4.84 -1.63 -22.68
N ALA A 223 -3.70 -1.17 -22.15
CA ALA A 223 -2.38 -1.37 -22.78
C ALA A 223 -1.98 -2.85 -22.92
N LEU A 224 -2.55 -3.74 -22.11
CA LEU A 224 -2.39 -5.20 -22.22
C LEU A 224 -3.35 -5.85 -23.22
N GLY A 225 -4.24 -5.08 -23.86
CA GLY A 225 -5.19 -5.55 -24.86
C GLY A 225 -6.49 -6.12 -24.29
N ALA A 226 -6.82 -5.80 -23.03
CA ALA A 226 -8.10 -6.18 -22.43
C ALA A 226 -9.20 -5.16 -22.75
N THR A 227 -10.44 -5.64 -22.82
CA THR A 227 -11.64 -4.79 -22.83
C THR A 227 -11.92 -4.34 -21.41
N VAL A 228 -11.89 -3.03 -21.18
CA VAL A 228 -12.04 -2.45 -19.84
C VAL A 228 -13.45 -1.89 -19.64
N ILE A 229 -14.14 -2.41 -18.63
CA ILE A 229 -15.40 -1.88 -18.11
C ILE A 229 -15.12 -1.21 -16.77
N GLY A 230 -15.45 0.08 -16.63
CA GLY A 230 -15.24 0.84 -15.39
C GLY A 230 -16.55 1.29 -14.75
N THR A 231 -16.65 1.27 -13.43
CA THR A 231 -17.75 1.94 -12.71
C THR A 231 -17.30 3.25 -12.07
N VAL A 232 -18.11 4.29 -12.22
CA VAL A 232 -17.85 5.63 -11.66
C VAL A 232 -19.11 6.31 -11.15
N SER A 233 -18.93 7.36 -10.35
CA SER A 233 -20.01 8.00 -9.59
C SER A 233 -20.60 9.25 -10.23
N THR A 234 -19.95 9.82 -11.25
CA THR A 234 -20.34 11.08 -11.91
C THR A 234 -19.87 11.10 -13.37
N ASN A 235 -20.45 11.99 -14.18
CA ASN A 235 -20.10 12.18 -15.59
C ASN A 235 -18.66 12.66 -15.79
N GLU A 236 -18.14 13.52 -14.92
CA GLU A 236 -16.76 14.01 -15.00
C GLU A 236 -15.78 12.86 -14.80
N LYS A 237 -16.05 11.98 -13.84
CA LYS A 237 -15.29 10.75 -13.64
C LYS A 237 -15.44 9.77 -14.81
N ALA A 238 -16.58 9.78 -15.49
CA ALA A 238 -16.77 8.96 -16.68
C ALA A 238 -15.92 9.44 -17.85
N ALA A 239 -15.78 10.75 -18.03
CA ALA A 239 -14.85 11.32 -19.01
C ALA A 239 -13.41 10.91 -18.69
N GLN A 240 -12.97 11.08 -17.43
CA GLN A 240 -11.63 10.69 -17.00
C GLN A 240 -11.38 9.18 -17.20
N ALA A 241 -12.32 8.32 -16.81
CA ALA A 241 -12.16 6.88 -16.96
C ALA A 241 -12.02 6.46 -18.44
N LYS A 242 -12.72 7.14 -19.37
CA LYS A 242 -12.56 6.92 -20.82
C LYS A 242 -11.17 7.33 -21.29
N GLU A 243 -10.67 8.49 -20.87
CA GLU A 243 -9.30 8.93 -21.16
C GLU A 243 -8.25 7.96 -20.61
N ASP A 244 -8.52 7.36 -19.45
CA ASP A 244 -7.70 6.33 -18.82
C ASP A 244 -7.81 4.96 -19.50
N GLY A 245 -8.59 4.79 -20.57
CA GLY A 245 -8.67 3.54 -21.32
C GLY A 245 -9.85 2.62 -20.99
N CYS A 246 -10.84 3.09 -20.24
CA CYS A 246 -12.13 2.38 -20.18
C CYS A 246 -12.81 2.41 -21.54
N HIS A 247 -13.13 1.23 -22.06
CA HIS A 247 -13.92 1.05 -23.28
C HIS A 247 -15.40 1.30 -22.99
N HIS A 248 -15.85 0.84 -21.82
CA HIS A 248 -17.20 1.02 -21.32
C HIS A 248 -17.15 1.63 -19.92
N VAL A 249 -18.01 2.63 -19.67
CA VAL A 249 -18.13 3.24 -18.35
C VAL A 249 -19.59 3.19 -17.91
N ILE A 250 -19.81 2.74 -16.68
CA ILE A 250 -21.12 2.61 -16.05
C ILE A 250 -21.22 3.65 -14.92
N LEU A 251 -22.25 4.49 -14.99
CA LEU A 251 -22.60 5.41 -13.92
C LEU A 251 -23.43 4.66 -12.88
N TYR A 252 -22.77 4.06 -11.88
CA TYR A 252 -23.43 3.12 -10.94
C TYR A 252 -24.52 3.76 -10.05
N LYS A 253 -24.67 5.09 -10.08
CA LYS A 253 -25.78 5.79 -9.41
C LYS A 253 -27.05 5.87 -10.26
N GLU A 254 -26.93 5.65 -11.56
CA GLU A 254 -27.98 5.80 -12.57
C GLU A 254 -28.29 4.45 -13.23
N GLU A 255 -27.29 3.57 -13.32
CA GLU A 255 -27.34 2.28 -13.99
C GLU A 255 -27.07 1.14 -12.99
N ASP A 256 -27.78 0.01 -13.18
CA ASP A 256 -27.42 -1.25 -12.54
C ASP A 256 -26.22 -1.87 -13.25
N PHE A 257 -25.08 -1.95 -12.56
CA PHE A 257 -23.83 -2.37 -13.20
C PHE A 257 -23.85 -3.85 -13.61
N VAL A 258 -24.60 -4.71 -12.92
CA VAL A 258 -24.69 -6.13 -13.27
C VAL A 258 -25.38 -6.30 -14.61
N THR A 259 -26.53 -5.65 -14.78
CA THR A 259 -27.29 -5.64 -16.03
C THR A 259 -26.44 -5.08 -17.17
N ARG A 260 -25.76 -3.94 -16.95
CA ARG A 260 -24.90 -3.33 -17.98
C ARG A 260 -23.71 -4.20 -18.36
N VAL A 261 -23.05 -4.85 -17.39
CA VAL A 261 -21.96 -5.79 -17.70
C VAL A 261 -22.48 -6.97 -18.52
N ASN A 262 -23.65 -7.53 -18.18
CA ASN A 262 -24.26 -8.60 -18.96
C ASN A 262 -24.58 -8.17 -20.40
N GLU A 263 -25.10 -6.97 -20.60
CA GLU A 263 -25.37 -6.41 -21.93
C GLU A 263 -24.07 -6.20 -22.74
N ILE A 264 -23.03 -5.63 -22.12
CA ILE A 264 -21.73 -5.38 -22.76
C ILE A 264 -21.06 -6.70 -23.16
N THR A 265 -21.13 -7.71 -22.30
CA THR A 265 -20.46 -9.01 -22.49
C THR A 265 -21.32 -10.03 -23.23
N SER A 266 -22.53 -9.64 -23.66
CA SER A 266 -23.52 -10.55 -24.26
C SER A 266 -23.81 -11.78 -23.38
N GLY A 267 -23.82 -11.60 -22.06
CA GLY A 267 -24.05 -12.63 -21.05
C GLY A 267 -22.84 -13.51 -20.73
N ASN A 268 -21.68 -13.30 -21.37
CA ASN A 268 -20.47 -14.09 -21.10
C ASN A 268 -19.79 -13.70 -19.77
N GLY A 269 -20.11 -12.53 -19.21
CA GLY A 269 -19.47 -12.00 -18.01
C GLY A 269 -18.02 -11.54 -18.24
N VAL A 270 -17.32 -11.25 -17.15
CA VAL A 270 -15.92 -10.80 -17.15
C VAL A 270 -14.99 -11.87 -16.55
N GLU A 271 -13.73 -11.90 -16.97
CA GLU A 271 -12.72 -12.81 -16.43
C GLU A 271 -12.20 -12.38 -15.06
N VAL A 272 -12.21 -11.08 -14.76
CA VAL A 272 -11.80 -10.55 -13.46
C VAL A 272 -12.55 -9.27 -13.09
N VAL A 273 -12.89 -9.18 -11.80
CA VAL A 273 -13.39 -7.96 -11.16
C VAL A 273 -12.35 -7.45 -10.17
N TYR A 274 -11.95 -6.18 -10.31
CA TYR A 274 -11.13 -5.47 -9.32
C TYR A 274 -12.04 -4.57 -8.48
N ASP A 275 -12.37 -5.03 -7.27
CA ASP A 275 -13.27 -4.36 -6.34
C ASP A 275 -12.55 -3.73 -5.15
N SER A 276 -12.54 -2.40 -5.09
CA SER A 276 -12.04 -1.61 -3.95
C SER A 276 -13.14 -1.01 -3.07
N VAL A 277 -14.42 -1.22 -3.40
CA VAL A 277 -15.59 -0.72 -2.65
C VAL A 277 -15.97 -1.73 -1.57
N GLY A 278 -15.97 -3.03 -1.90
CA GLY A 278 -16.14 -4.11 -0.95
C GLY A 278 -17.59 -4.36 -0.59
N LYS A 279 -17.99 -4.09 0.66
CA LYS A 279 -19.28 -4.54 1.22
C LYS A 279 -20.48 -4.25 0.31
N ASP A 280 -20.52 -3.06 -0.29
CA ASP A 280 -21.68 -2.59 -1.06
C ASP A 280 -21.78 -3.22 -2.46
N THR A 281 -20.69 -3.82 -2.94
CA THR A 281 -20.57 -4.42 -4.29
C THR A 281 -20.37 -5.93 -4.26
N PHE A 282 -19.89 -6.48 -3.14
CA PHE A 282 -19.42 -7.87 -3.03
C PHE A 282 -20.48 -8.91 -3.40
N GLU A 283 -21.69 -8.81 -2.88
CA GLU A 283 -22.72 -9.83 -3.11
C GLU A 283 -23.20 -9.84 -4.56
N VAL A 284 -23.20 -8.68 -5.23
CA VAL A 284 -23.76 -8.53 -6.57
C VAL A 284 -22.71 -8.68 -7.67
N MET A 285 -21.43 -8.40 -7.39
CA MET A 285 -20.37 -8.51 -8.40
C MET A 285 -20.18 -9.96 -8.89
N VAL A 286 -20.51 -10.97 -8.08
CA VAL A 286 -20.39 -12.39 -8.48
C VAL A 286 -21.26 -12.73 -9.70
N TYR A 287 -22.36 -11.98 -9.91
CA TYR A 287 -23.24 -12.15 -11.07
C TYR A 287 -22.67 -11.55 -12.37
N THR A 288 -21.55 -10.85 -12.29
CA THR A 288 -20.85 -10.30 -13.46
C THR A 288 -19.74 -11.21 -13.96
N MET A 289 -19.37 -12.24 -13.20
CA MET A 289 -18.28 -13.15 -13.54
C MET A 289 -18.71 -14.11 -14.65
N GLY A 290 -17.82 -14.33 -15.61
CA GLY A 290 -17.97 -15.38 -16.62
C GLY A 290 -17.78 -16.76 -15.99
N PHE A 291 -18.87 -17.36 -15.53
CA PHE A 291 -18.87 -18.78 -15.17
C PHE A 291 -19.38 -19.58 -16.36
N MET A 292 -18.50 -20.37 -16.98
CA MET A 292 -18.92 -21.50 -17.80
C MET A 292 -19.74 -22.45 -16.90
N TRP A 293 -21.07 -22.40 -17.04
CA TRP A 293 -21.95 -23.50 -16.65
C TRP A 293 -22.17 -24.39 -17.87
#